data_AF-A0A847Y9K9-F1
#
_entry.id   AF-A0A847Y9K9-F1
#
_cell.length_a   1.000
_cell.length_b   1.000
_cell.length_c   1.000
_cell.angle_alpha   90.00
_cell.angle_beta   90.00
_cell.angle_gamma   90.00
#
_symmetry.space_group_name_H-M   'P 1'
#
loop_
_entity.id
_entity.type
_entity.pdbx_description
1 polymer ?
#
loop_
_entity_poly.entity_id
_entity_poly.type
_entity_poly.pdbx_seq_one_letter_code
_entity_poly.pdbx_strand_id
1 'polypeptide(L)'
;MKKNLINLFVFAFLGIIIAFSAAADTTCYTFEVGIPFIKGFGAGECVGPAKLSTMIVKFIEILFPLAGILAFVMIVVAGFEYATSGGDTNKQKDAQDRIANAIIGLVLLFAFWVILNTINPDILKIQDLSLKSVTSPAIKQANMTKLNDFSIPLSYEFLSKGYSAYATFDLGDKLQALFTKTNKGTDPKWYITEACITQTLPCETTYNGHEIGSCHYDGTCVDIVLTNATDDNKQKFIDMAKSAGLSIYNEYDEKCWTAGTTGGHFHVALTCGSGSCWICP
;
A
#
# COMPACT_ATOMS: atom_id res chain seq x y z
N MET A 1 -40.93 18.24 -15.21
CA MET A 1 -40.12 18.27 -13.96
C MET A 1 -39.13 17.10 -13.84
N LYS A 2 -39.53 15.82 -13.98
CA LYS A 2 -38.63 14.66 -13.78
C LYS A 2 -37.33 14.67 -14.62
N LYS A 3 -37.38 15.06 -15.89
CA LYS A 3 -36.18 15.13 -16.77
C LYS A 3 -35.16 16.19 -16.33
N ASN A 4 -35.63 17.34 -15.87
CA ASN A 4 -34.76 18.42 -15.39
C ASN A 4 -34.11 18.04 -14.04
N LEU A 5 -34.81 17.25 -13.22
CA LEU A 5 -34.28 16.73 -11.97
C LEU A 5 -33.19 15.66 -12.23
N ILE A 6 -33.40 14.75 -13.17
CA ILE A 6 -32.40 13.74 -13.56
C ILE A 6 -31.14 14.43 -14.12
N ASN A 7 -31.30 15.40 -15.01
CA ASN A 7 -30.17 16.16 -15.55
C ASN A 7 -29.42 16.90 -14.45
N LEU A 8 -30.13 17.50 -13.49
CA LEU A 8 -29.51 18.16 -12.33
C LEU A 8 -28.67 17.19 -11.49
N PHE A 9 -29.18 15.98 -11.23
CA PHE A 9 -28.42 14.93 -10.53
C PHE A 9 -27.21 14.46 -11.32
N VAL A 10 -27.34 14.28 -12.64
CA VAL A 10 -26.22 13.89 -13.52
C VAL A 10 -25.15 14.98 -13.56
N PHE A 11 -25.52 16.26 -13.68
CA PHE A 11 -24.57 17.37 -13.68
C PHE A 11 -23.93 17.60 -12.31
N ALA A 12 -24.66 17.42 -11.21
CA ALA A 12 -24.10 17.47 -9.87
C ALA A 12 -23.10 16.33 -9.64
N PHE A 13 -23.43 15.11 -10.09
CA PHE A 13 -22.55 13.95 -10.00
C PHE A 13 -21.29 14.10 -10.87
N LEU A 14 -21.44 14.61 -12.10
CA LEU A 14 -20.30 14.92 -12.98
C LEU A 14 -19.42 16.03 -12.41
N GLY A 15 -20.02 17.06 -11.80
CA GLY A 15 -19.31 18.14 -11.13
C GLY A 15 -18.51 17.67 -9.90
N ILE A 16 -19.08 16.75 -9.12
CA ILE A 16 -18.39 16.11 -7.99
C ILE A 16 -17.20 15.27 -8.48
N ILE A 17 -17.34 14.52 -9.57
CA ILE A 17 -16.25 13.73 -10.18
C ILE A 17 -15.11 14.64 -10.69
N ILE A 18 -15.45 15.77 -11.32
CA ILE A 18 -14.45 16.71 -11.84
C ILE A 18 -13.73 17.43 -10.70
N ALA A 19 -14.45 17.81 -9.64
CA ALA A 19 -13.86 18.40 -8.43
C ALA A 19 -12.92 17.42 -7.69
N PHE A 20 -13.21 16.11 -7.77
CA PHE A 20 -12.36 15.06 -7.17
C PHE A 20 -11.05 14.85 -7.93
N SER A 21 -11.03 15.12 -9.25
CA SER A 21 -9.85 14.91 -10.11
C SER A 21 -8.77 15.99 -9.97
N ALA A 22 -9.10 17.15 -9.37
CA ALA A 22 -8.23 18.33 -9.35
C ALA A 22 -7.40 18.50 -8.06
N ALA A 23 -7.52 17.58 -7.09
CA ALA A 23 -6.77 17.61 -5.84
C ALA A 23 -5.96 16.31 -5.67
N ALA A 24 -4.93 16.13 -6.50
CA ALA A 24 -3.82 15.26 -6.14
C ALA A 24 -2.87 16.03 -5.22
N ASP A 25 -3.38 16.47 -4.07
CA ASP A 25 -2.57 17.10 -3.05
C ASP A 25 -1.94 16.01 -2.18
N THR A 26 -0.70 16.21 -1.75
CA THR A 26 0.08 15.20 -0.99
C THR A 26 -0.34 15.17 0.49
N THR A 27 -1.45 15.84 0.80
CA THR A 27 -1.90 16.15 2.14
C THR A 27 -2.81 15.06 2.68
N CYS A 28 -2.59 14.73 3.94
CA CYS A 28 -3.39 13.77 4.68
C CYS A 28 -4.66 14.47 5.15
N TYR A 29 -5.82 14.00 4.70
CA TYR A 29 -7.11 14.45 5.23
C TYR A 29 -7.49 13.58 6.42
N THR A 30 -7.82 14.20 7.54
CA THR A 30 -8.35 13.50 8.72
C THR A 30 -9.80 13.88 8.91
N PHE A 31 -10.64 12.88 9.17
CA PHE A 31 -12.03 13.13 9.54
C PHE A 31 -12.09 13.52 11.02
N GLU A 32 -12.76 14.63 11.35
CA GLU A 32 -12.99 15.02 12.75
C GLU A 32 -13.87 14.00 13.48
N VAL A 33 -14.85 13.46 12.75
CA VAL A 33 -15.68 12.35 13.20
C VAL A 33 -15.57 11.22 12.18
N GLY A 34 -15.18 10.04 12.64
CA GLY A 34 -15.08 8.88 11.77
C GLY A 34 -16.43 8.48 11.21
N ILE A 35 -16.45 7.87 10.04
CA ILE A 35 -17.67 7.29 9.48
C ILE A 35 -17.91 5.95 10.19
N PRO A 36 -18.99 5.83 10.99
CA PRO A 36 -19.26 4.60 11.70
C PRO A 36 -19.45 3.45 10.70
N PHE A 37 -19.02 2.25 11.10
CA PHE A 37 -19.08 1.00 10.32
C PHE A 37 -18.10 0.85 9.17
N ILE A 38 -17.19 1.81 8.93
CA ILE A 38 -16.20 1.75 7.84
C ILE A 38 -14.79 1.70 8.41
N LYS A 39 -14.11 0.55 8.25
CA LYS A 39 -12.69 0.41 8.60
C LYS A 39 -11.84 1.33 7.71
N GLY A 40 -10.94 2.14 8.27
CA GLY A 40 -10.08 3.06 7.51
C GLY A 40 -10.65 4.48 7.35
N PHE A 41 -11.77 4.79 8.00
CA PHE A 41 -12.39 6.14 8.08
C PHE A 41 -12.73 6.51 9.54
N GLY A 42 -11.93 6.07 10.51
CA GLY A 42 -12.07 6.44 11.92
C GLY A 42 -11.73 7.91 12.20
N ALA A 43 -12.18 8.43 13.34
CA ALA A 43 -11.83 9.78 13.77
C ALA A 43 -10.31 9.89 13.93
N GLY A 44 -9.69 10.85 13.27
CA GLY A 44 -8.23 11.02 13.26
C GLY A 44 -7.46 10.04 12.37
N GLU A 45 -8.13 9.16 11.61
CA GLU A 45 -7.46 8.33 10.61
C GLU A 45 -7.06 9.16 9.39
N CYS A 46 -5.80 8.99 8.97
CA CYS A 46 -5.21 9.72 7.87
C CYS A 46 -5.61 9.12 6.51
N VAL A 47 -6.44 9.82 5.76
CA VAL A 47 -6.70 9.53 4.35
C VAL A 47 -5.77 10.40 3.51
N GLY A 48 -4.55 9.90 3.33
CA GLY A 48 -3.57 10.50 2.43
C GLY A 48 -3.76 10.09 0.96
N PRO A 49 -2.91 10.58 0.06
CA PRO A 49 -2.96 10.29 -1.38
C PRO A 49 -2.50 8.86 -1.73
N ALA A 50 -2.60 7.94 -0.77
CA ALA A 50 -2.46 6.51 -0.98
C ALA A 50 -3.59 5.99 -1.87
N LYS A 51 -3.41 6.28 -3.16
CA LYS A 51 -4.06 5.77 -4.37
C LYS A 51 -5.57 5.95 -4.37
N LEU A 52 -6.06 6.66 -5.39
CA LEU A 52 -7.46 6.69 -5.83
C LEU A 52 -8.17 5.33 -5.68
N SER A 53 -7.45 4.23 -5.88
CA SER A 53 -7.92 2.86 -5.64
C SER A 53 -8.49 2.62 -4.24
N THR A 54 -7.84 3.11 -3.18
CA THR A 54 -8.28 2.89 -1.79
C THR A 54 -9.61 3.57 -1.52
N MET A 55 -9.79 4.80 -2.02
CA MET A 55 -11.05 5.52 -1.92
C MET A 55 -12.15 4.81 -2.70
N ILE A 56 -11.88 4.40 -3.94
CA ILE A 56 -12.85 3.69 -4.78
C ILE A 56 -13.31 2.39 -4.12
N VAL A 57 -12.38 1.58 -3.60
CA VAL A 57 -12.70 0.32 -2.90
C VAL A 57 -13.65 0.57 -1.73
N LYS A 58 -13.38 1.62 -0.96
CA LYS A 58 -14.17 1.99 0.22
C LYS A 58 -15.55 2.54 -0.15
N PHE A 59 -15.66 3.31 -1.22
CA PHE A 59 -16.97 3.72 -1.76
C PHE A 59 -17.78 2.52 -2.25
N ILE A 60 -17.15 1.57 -2.93
CA ILE A 60 -17.80 0.33 -3.37
C ILE A 60 -18.33 -0.45 -2.16
N GLU A 61 -17.55 -0.54 -1.06
CA GLU A 61 -17.94 -1.20 0.20
C GLU A 61 -19.24 -0.63 0.81
N ILE A 62 -19.46 0.68 0.71
CA ILE A 62 -20.66 1.34 1.25
C ILE A 62 -21.83 1.28 0.27
N LEU A 63 -21.57 1.62 -0.99
CA LEU A 63 -22.61 1.86 -1.97
C LEU A 63 -23.29 0.57 -2.43
N PHE A 64 -22.56 -0.54 -2.49
CA PHE A 64 -23.14 -1.82 -2.94
C PHE A 64 -24.22 -2.36 -1.98
N PRO A 65 -23.95 -2.54 -0.67
CA PRO A 65 -24.97 -2.97 0.27
C PRO A 65 -26.14 -1.98 0.36
N LEU A 66 -25.84 -0.68 0.36
CA LEU A 66 -26.86 0.37 0.41
C LEU A 66 -27.79 0.33 -0.81
N ALA A 67 -27.23 0.18 -2.01
CA ALA A 67 -28.01 0.02 -3.24
C ALA A 67 -28.90 -1.23 -3.19
N GLY A 68 -28.39 -2.34 -2.64
CA GLY A 68 -29.16 -3.56 -2.41
C GLY A 68 -30.39 -3.33 -1.51
N ILE A 69 -30.19 -2.67 -0.37
CA ILE A 69 -31.28 -2.35 0.58
C ILE A 69 -32.31 -1.42 -0.06
N LEU A 70 -31.85 -0.37 -0.76
CA LEU A 70 -32.76 0.57 -1.43
C LEU A 70 -33.58 -0.10 -2.53
N ALA A 71 -32.95 -0.96 -3.33
CA ALA A 71 -33.66 -1.73 -4.35
C ALA A 71 -34.70 -2.66 -3.72
N PHE A 72 -34.36 -3.35 -2.63
CA PHE A 72 -35.30 -4.20 -1.89
C PHE A 72 -36.51 -3.41 -1.38
N VAL A 73 -36.30 -2.27 -0.71
CA VAL A 73 -37.38 -1.42 -0.21
C VAL A 73 -38.27 -0.93 -1.34
N MET A 74 -37.68 -0.50 -2.46
CA MET A 74 -38.43 -0.03 -3.63
C MET A 74 -39.31 -1.13 -4.23
N ILE A 75 -38.79 -2.36 -4.33
CA ILE A 75 -39.55 -3.52 -4.82
C ILE A 75 -40.70 -3.86 -3.88
N VAL A 76 -40.48 -3.85 -2.56
CA VAL A 76 -41.53 -4.14 -1.57
C VAL A 76 -42.64 -3.10 -1.61
N VAL A 77 -42.28 -1.81 -1.59
CA VAL A 77 -43.25 -0.71 -1.62
C VAL A 77 -44.05 -0.72 -2.93
N ALA A 78 -43.39 -0.91 -4.06
CA ALA A 78 -44.07 -0.99 -5.36
C ALA A 78 -44.91 -2.27 -5.49
N GLY A 79 -44.46 -3.39 -4.92
CA GLY A 79 -45.23 -4.63 -4.89
C GLY A 79 -46.52 -4.48 -4.07
N PHE A 80 -46.45 -3.79 -2.93
CA PHE A 80 -47.64 -3.47 -2.15
C PHE A 80 -48.59 -2.54 -2.91
N GLU A 81 -48.07 -1.47 -3.52
CA GLU A 81 -48.85 -0.54 -4.36
C GLU A 81 -49.56 -1.27 -5.51
N TYR A 82 -48.87 -2.21 -6.16
CA TYR A 82 -49.47 -3.06 -7.20
C TYR A 82 -50.62 -3.90 -6.64
N ALA A 83 -50.43 -4.56 -5.49
CA ALA A 83 -51.45 -5.40 -4.87
C ALA A 83 -52.68 -4.61 -4.39
N THR A 84 -52.48 -3.39 -3.88
CA THR A 84 -53.56 -2.54 -3.34
C THR A 84 -54.17 -1.56 -4.36
N SER A 85 -53.78 -1.66 -5.63
CA SER A 85 -54.18 -0.73 -6.69
C SER A 85 -55.67 -0.76 -7.04
N GLY A 86 -56.42 -1.78 -6.62
CA GLY A 86 -57.88 -1.84 -6.80
C GLY A 86 -58.33 -1.90 -8.27
N GLY A 87 -57.46 -2.33 -9.18
CA GLY A 87 -57.75 -2.39 -10.62
C GLY A 87 -57.50 -1.08 -11.38
N ASP A 88 -56.98 -0.04 -10.73
CA ASP A 88 -56.50 1.16 -11.41
C ASP A 88 -55.26 0.83 -12.26
N THR A 89 -55.46 0.79 -13.57
CA THR A 89 -54.43 0.41 -14.55
C THR A 89 -53.24 1.36 -14.56
N ASN A 90 -53.44 2.63 -14.21
CA ASN A 90 -52.34 3.60 -14.13
C ASN A 90 -51.45 3.32 -12.92
N LYS A 91 -52.05 3.06 -11.75
CA LYS A 91 -51.30 2.71 -10.53
C LYS A 91 -50.56 1.38 -10.66
N GLN A 92 -51.20 0.40 -11.30
CA GLN A 92 -50.55 -0.89 -11.59
C GLN A 92 -49.33 -0.71 -12.50
N LYS A 93 -49.47 0.10 -13.54
CA LYS A 93 -48.38 0.38 -14.47
C LYS A 93 -47.22 1.11 -13.79
N ASP A 94 -47.51 2.15 -13.00
CA ASP A 94 -46.48 2.90 -12.27
C ASP A 94 -45.72 1.99 -11.28
N ALA A 95 -46.42 1.11 -10.56
CA ALA A 95 -45.80 0.14 -9.67
C ALA A 95 -44.90 -0.86 -10.42
N GLN A 96 -45.37 -1.39 -11.55
CA GLN A 96 -44.57 -2.28 -12.42
C GLN A 96 -43.31 -1.59 -12.93
N ASP A 97 -43.43 -0.34 -13.38
CA ASP A 97 -42.29 0.45 -13.87
C ASP A 97 -41.27 0.71 -12.75
N ARG A 98 -41.72 0.95 -11.51
CA ARG A 98 -40.83 1.10 -10.34
C ARG A 98 -40.07 -0.20 -10.02
N ILE A 99 -40.74 -1.34 -10.07
CA ILE A 99 -40.11 -2.66 -9.87
C ILE A 99 -39.08 -2.92 -10.97
N ALA A 100 -39.45 -2.71 -12.24
CA ALA A 100 -38.57 -2.89 -13.38
C ALA A 100 -37.30 -2.01 -13.26
N ASN A 101 -37.47 -0.73 -12.92
CA ASN A 101 -36.35 0.19 -12.72
C ASN A 101 -35.41 -0.24 -11.58
N ALA A 102 -35.95 -0.75 -10.46
CA ALA A 102 -35.13 -1.26 -9.36
C ALA A 102 -34.32 -2.51 -9.78
N ILE A 103 -34.93 -3.42 -10.53
CA ILE A 103 -34.26 -4.62 -11.06
C ILE A 103 -33.17 -4.22 -12.06
N ILE A 104 -33.45 -3.30 -12.99
CA ILE A 104 -32.46 -2.81 -13.96
C ILE A 104 -31.27 -2.20 -13.23
N GLY A 105 -31.50 -1.40 -12.19
CA GLY A 105 -30.43 -0.85 -11.35
C GLY A 105 -29.55 -1.92 -10.70
N LEU A 106 -30.15 -2.98 -10.15
CA LEU A 106 -29.41 -4.11 -9.58
C LEU A 106 -28.61 -4.87 -10.63
N VAL A 107 -29.18 -5.10 -11.82
CA VAL A 107 -28.48 -5.78 -12.92
C VAL A 107 -27.28 -4.97 -13.37
N LEU A 108 -27.41 -3.64 -13.48
CA LEU A 108 -26.29 -2.76 -13.83
C LEU A 108 -25.19 -2.79 -12.75
N LEU A 109 -25.56 -2.77 -11.47
CA LEU A 109 -24.61 -2.87 -10.36
C LEU A 109 -23.85 -4.21 -10.39
N PHE A 110 -24.57 -5.30 -10.65
CA PHE A 110 -23.97 -6.62 -10.78
C PHE A 110 -23.05 -6.72 -12.00
N ALA A 111 -23.47 -6.17 -13.15
CA ALA A 111 -22.65 -6.11 -14.36
C ALA A 111 -21.34 -5.33 -14.12
N PHE A 112 -21.41 -4.20 -13.40
CA PHE A 112 -20.22 -3.43 -13.00
C PHE A 112 -19.26 -4.27 -12.16
N TRP A 113 -19.77 -5.01 -11.16
CA TRP A 113 -18.95 -5.92 -10.37
C TRP A 113 -18.28 -7.01 -11.21
N VAL A 114 -19.03 -7.63 -12.13
CA VAL A 114 -18.48 -8.65 -13.05
C VAL A 114 -17.35 -8.08 -13.90
N ILE A 115 -17.52 -6.86 -14.44
CA ILE A 115 -16.48 -6.19 -15.22
C ILE A 115 -15.23 -5.96 -14.38
N LEU A 116 -15.37 -5.39 -13.18
CA LEU A 116 -14.24 -5.16 -12.28
C LEU A 116 -13.52 -6.46 -11.91
N ASN A 117 -14.28 -7.50 -11.57
CA ASN A 117 -13.74 -8.81 -11.22
C ASN A 117 -13.01 -9.49 -12.38
N THR A 118 -13.46 -9.23 -13.62
CA THR A 118 -12.86 -9.80 -14.83
C THR A 118 -11.56 -9.09 -15.21
N ILE A 119 -11.51 -7.76 -15.05
CA ILE A 119 -10.30 -6.98 -15.36
C ILE A 119 -9.23 -7.20 -14.30
N ASN A 120 -9.57 -7.04 -13.03
CA ASN A 120 -8.67 -7.30 -11.93
C ASN A 120 -9.46 -7.57 -10.62
N PRO A 121 -9.49 -8.83 -10.14
CA PRO A 121 -10.22 -9.18 -8.92
C PRO A 121 -9.64 -8.51 -7.67
N ASP A 122 -8.38 -8.05 -7.69
CA ASP A 122 -7.75 -7.39 -6.56
C ASP A 122 -8.32 -5.97 -6.31
N ILE A 123 -9.03 -5.40 -7.29
CA ILE A 123 -9.82 -4.15 -7.09
C ILE A 123 -11.00 -4.39 -6.15
N LEU A 124 -11.46 -5.64 -6.02
CA LEU A 124 -12.59 -6.01 -5.16
C LEU A 124 -12.14 -6.66 -3.86
N LYS A 125 -10.88 -7.09 -3.76
CA LYS A 125 -10.33 -7.69 -2.54
C LYS A 125 -9.95 -6.59 -1.56
N ILE A 126 -10.63 -6.64 -0.41
CA ILE A 126 -10.13 -5.99 0.79
C ILE A 126 -9.00 -6.88 1.30
N GLN A 127 -7.76 -6.57 0.92
CA GLN A 127 -6.65 -6.96 1.79
C GLN A 127 -6.96 -6.25 3.11
N ASP A 128 -7.30 -7.03 4.14
CA ASP A 128 -7.31 -6.55 5.50
C ASP A 128 -5.94 -5.88 5.66
N LEU A 129 -5.93 -4.55 5.67
CA LEU A 129 -4.87 -3.80 6.30
C LEU A 129 -4.97 -4.21 7.75
N SER A 130 -4.40 -5.38 8.06
CA SER A 130 -4.07 -5.81 9.40
C SER A 130 -2.97 -4.85 9.85
N LEU A 131 -3.38 -3.63 10.15
CA LEU A 131 -2.65 -2.75 11.02
C LEU A 131 -2.62 -3.49 12.35
N LYS A 132 -1.48 -4.10 12.63
CA LYS A 132 -1.08 -4.43 13.99
C LYS A 132 -1.27 -3.13 14.78
N SER A 133 -2.31 -3.11 15.62
CA SER A 133 -2.57 -2.04 16.56
C SER A 133 -1.27 -1.69 17.29
N VAL A 134 -0.76 -0.49 17.04
CA VAL A 134 0.15 0.18 17.97
C VAL A 134 -0.45 1.54 18.26
N THR A 135 -0.70 1.74 19.55
CA THR A 135 -1.40 2.87 20.14
C THR A 135 -0.53 4.14 20.14
N SER A 136 -1.05 5.20 19.48
CA SER A 136 -0.84 6.64 19.79
C SER A 136 0.57 7.26 19.59
N PRO A 137 0.71 8.62 19.60
CA PRO A 137 0.42 9.54 18.51
C PRO A 137 1.68 10.34 18.04
N ALA A 138 1.59 10.89 16.83
CA ALA A 138 2.45 11.96 16.27
C ALA A 138 3.96 11.71 16.20
N ILE A 139 4.42 11.19 15.06
CA ILE A 139 5.53 11.64 14.19
C ILE A 139 5.32 10.89 12.87
N LYS A 140 5.70 11.43 11.71
CA LYS A 140 5.84 10.63 10.46
C LYS A 140 6.95 9.58 10.69
N GLN A 141 6.68 8.56 11.50
CA GLN A 141 7.37 7.29 11.43
C GLN A 141 6.97 6.75 10.06
N ALA A 142 7.94 6.64 9.15
CA ALA A 142 7.75 5.65 8.11
C ALA A 142 7.47 4.31 8.80
N ASN A 143 6.76 3.40 8.15
CA ASN A 143 6.61 2.02 8.62
C ASN A 143 8.00 1.37 8.67
N MET A 144 8.81 1.77 9.63
CA MET A 144 10.19 1.44 9.82
C MET A 144 10.26 0.57 11.04
N THR A 145 11.07 -0.46 10.92
CA THR A 145 11.30 -1.46 11.93
C THR A 145 12.76 -1.40 12.32
N LYS A 146 13.03 -1.63 13.60
CA LYS A 146 14.39 -1.69 14.10
C LYS A 146 14.99 -3.02 13.69
N LEU A 147 16.10 -2.99 12.94
CA LEU A 147 16.73 -4.20 12.41
C LEU A 147 17.30 -5.09 13.52
N ASN A 148 17.70 -4.48 14.64
CA ASN A 148 18.16 -5.19 15.84
C ASN A 148 17.07 -6.12 16.40
N ASP A 149 15.79 -5.79 16.24
CA ASP A 149 14.69 -6.59 16.78
C ASP A 149 14.53 -7.93 16.02
N PHE A 150 15.04 -8.01 14.79
CA PHE A 150 15.09 -9.24 14.01
C PHE A 150 16.35 -10.07 14.25
N SER A 151 17.17 -9.71 15.25
CA SER A 151 18.46 -10.36 15.53
C SER A 151 19.45 -10.30 14.35
N ILE A 152 19.31 -9.32 13.46
CA ILE A 152 20.25 -9.10 12.38
C ILE A 152 21.50 -8.40 12.96
N PRO A 153 22.70 -8.96 12.74
CA PRO A 153 23.94 -8.42 13.27
C PRO A 153 24.31 -7.10 12.59
N LEU A 154 24.78 -6.15 13.40
CA LEU A 154 25.27 -4.85 12.96
C LEU A 154 26.79 -4.76 13.12
N SER A 155 27.42 -3.89 12.34
CA SER A 155 28.85 -3.62 12.44
C SER A 155 29.23 -3.01 13.80
N TYR A 156 30.52 -3.11 14.15
CA TYR A 156 31.06 -2.46 15.35
C TYR A 156 30.81 -0.94 15.35
N GLU A 157 30.71 -0.30 14.18
CA GLU A 157 30.47 1.13 14.08
C GLU A 157 29.08 1.52 14.62
N PHE A 158 28.03 0.75 14.30
CA PHE A 158 26.71 0.95 14.90
C PHE A 158 26.74 0.81 16.42
N LEU A 159 27.39 -0.25 16.89
CA LEU A 159 27.42 -0.60 18.31
C LEU A 159 28.23 0.41 19.14
N SER A 160 29.39 0.84 18.64
CA SER A 160 30.29 1.76 19.33
C SER A 160 29.74 3.19 19.40
N LYS A 161 28.97 3.62 18.40
CA LYS A 161 28.30 4.93 18.39
C LYS A 161 26.92 4.91 19.08
N GLY A 162 26.46 3.74 19.53
CA GLY A 162 25.15 3.57 20.16
C GLY A 162 23.98 3.78 19.20
N TYR A 163 24.22 3.64 17.89
CA TYR A 163 23.19 3.79 16.87
C TYR A 163 22.29 2.56 16.80
N SER A 164 21.02 2.80 16.50
CA SER A 164 20.06 1.77 16.13
C SER A 164 19.94 1.75 14.62
N ALA A 165 19.85 0.56 14.01
CA ALA A 165 19.61 0.46 12.59
C ALA A 165 18.10 0.30 12.32
N TYR A 166 17.61 1.01 11.33
CA TYR A 166 16.23 1.01 10.90
C TYR A 166 16.14 0.72 9.40
N ALA A 167 15.03 0.12 9.01
CA ALA A 167 14.64 -0.05 7.62
C ALA A 167 13.12 -0.06 7.54
N THR A 168 12.57 0.18 6.37
CA THR A 168 11.15 -0.09 6.11
C THR A 168 10.77 -1.53 6.45
N PHE A 169 9.51 -1.74 6.87
CA PHE A 169 9.01 -3.04 7.32
C PHE A 169 9.21 -4.14 6.27
N ASP A 170 8.89 -3.85 5.01
CA ASP A 170 9.05 -4.79 3.90
C ASP A 170 10.53 -5.19 3.71
N LEU A 171 11.47 -4.25 3.89
CA LEU A 171 12.90 -4.55 3.80
C LEU A 171 13.33 -5.42 4.97
N GLY A 172 12.91 -5.05 6.18
CA GLY A 172 13.21 -5.78 7.41
C GLY A 172 12.74 -7.23 7.36
N ASP A 173 11.52 -7.48 6.90
CA ASP A 173 10.95 -8.84 6.78
C ASP A 173 11.76 -9.72 5.79
N LYS A 174 12.09 -9.17 4.62
CA LYS A 174 12.93 -9.86 3.63
C LYS A 174 14.36 -10.10 4.14
N LEU A 175 14.95 -9.14 4.85
CA LEU A 175 16.27 -9.28 5.45
C LEU A 175 16.27 -10.33 6.56
N GLN A 176 15.21 -10.41 7.38
CA GLN A 176 15.06 -11.45 8.39
C GLN A 176 14.95 -12.84 7.73
N ALA A 177 14.16 -12.97 6.66
CA ALA A 177 14.03 -14.21 5.90
C ALA A 177 15.38 -14.62 5.29
N LEU A 178 16.14 -13.66 4.74
CA LEU A 178 17.49 -13.89 4.23
C LEU A 178 18.44 -14.33 5.35
N PHE A 179 18.42 -13.66 6.50
CA PHE A 179 19.26 -13.96 7.66
C PHE A 179 19.01 -15.39 8.16
N THR A 180 17.75 -15.76 8.32
CA THR A 180 17.34 -17.11 8.78
C THR A 180 17.82 -18.21 7.82
N LYS A 181 17.84 -17.93 6.50
CA LYS A 181 18.32 -18.89 5.50
C LYS A 181 19.85 -18.99 5.45
N THR A 182 20.54 -17.87 5.60
CA THR A 182 21.99 -17.74 5.41
C THR A 182 22.79 -18.16 6.66
N ASN A 183 22.29 -17.83 7.85
CA ASN A 183 22.98 -18.00 9.13
C ASN A 183 22.46 -19.20 9.94
N LYS A 184 22.79 -20.39 9.44
CA LYS A 184 22.69 -21.66 10.18
C LYS A 184 24.02 -21.92 10.91
N GLY A 185 24.25 -21.27 12.06
CA GLY A 185 25.49 -21.39 12.84
C GLY A 185 25.54 -20.42 14.02
N THR A 186 26.57 -20.52 14.87
CA THR A 186 26.78 -19.65 16.03
C THR A 186 27.31 -18.26 15.66
N ASP A 187 28.04 -18.16 14.54
CA ASP A 187 28.63 -16.90 14.08
C ASP A 187 27.88 -16.35 12.85
N PRO A 188 27.63 -15.02 12.82
CA PRO A 188 27.00 -14.40 11.67
C PRO A 188 27.95 -14.40 10.45
N LYS A 189 27.45 -14.85 9.30
CA LYS A 189 28.19 -14.83 8.02
C LYS A 189 28.23 -13.46 7.35
N TRP A 190 27.39 -12.54 7.80
CA TRP A 190 27.30 -11.18 7.28
C TRP A 190 26.70 -10.26 8.33
N TYR A 191 26.95 -8.96 8.20
CA TYR A 191 26.45 -7.91 9.09
C TYR A 191 26.19 -6.62 8.31
N ILE A 192 25.33 -5.78 8.85
CA ILE A 192 24.98 -4.49 8.26
C ILE A 192 26.02 -3.44 8.63
N THR A 193 26.56 -2.76 7.63
CA THR A 193 27.55 -1.69 7.79
C THR A 193 26.96 -0.30 7.59
N GLU A 194 25.89 -0.20 6.83
CA GLU A 194 25.14 1.05 6.68
C GLU A 194 23.64 0.79 6.54
N ALA A 195 22.88 1.65 7.21
CA ALA A 195 21.43 1.67 7.22
C ALA A 195 20.99 3.02 7.77
N CYS A 196 19.70 3.23 7.74
CA CYS A 196 19.04 4.35 8.37
C CYS A 196 19.20 4.30 9.91
N ILE A 197 19.59 5.40 10.55
CA ILE A 197 19.79 5.49 12.01
C ILE A 197 18.70 6.25 12.76
N THR A 198 17.77 6.86 12.04
CA THR A 198 16.57 7.51 12.63
C THR A 198 15.28 6.86 12.11
N GLN A 199 14.21 6.94 12.89
CA GLN A 199 12.89 6.39 12.51
C GLN A 199 12.04 7.37 11.68
N THR A 200 12.60 8.53 11.37
CA THR A 200 11.92 9.65 10.71
C THR A 200 12.44 9.79 9.28
N LEU A 201 11.56 10.07 8.32
CA LEU A 201 11.97 10.36 6.95
C LEU A 201 12.08 11.87 6.64
N PRO A 202 13.03 12.30 5.80
CA PRO A 202 14.18 11.52 5.32
C PRO A 202 15.10 11.20 6.50
N CYS A 203 15.67 10.01 6.52
CA CYS A 203 16.43 9.58 7.69
C CYS A 203 17.89 9.95 7.62
N GLU A 204 18.54 9.94 8.77
CA GLU A 204 19.99 10.08 8.85
C GLU A 204 20.61 8.69 8.61
N THR A 205 21.79 8.64 8.04
CA THR A 205 22.53 7.41 7.75
C THR A 205 23.83 7.39 8.55
N THR A 206 24.45 6.21 8.66
CA THR A 206 25.79 6.12 9.27
C THR A 206 26.87 6.82 8.44
N TYR A 207 26.62 7.04 7.15
CA TYR A 207 27.49 7.77 6.24
C TYR A 207 26.72 8.84 5.44
N ASN A 208 27.01 10.12 5.71
CA ASN A 208 26.32 11.26 5.08
C ASN A 208 26.90 11.66 3.71
N GLY A 209 27.36 10.69 2.91
CA GLY A 209 27.97 10.92 1.60
C GLY A 209 27.08 10.53 0.41
N HIS A 210 25.85 10.08 0.65
CA HIS A 210 24.93 9.66 -0.42
C HIS A 210 24.30 10.83 -1.14
N GLU A 211 24.04 10.67 -2.44
CA GLU A 211 23.29 11.63 -3.24
C GLU A 211 21.87 11.86 -2.69
N ILE A 212 21.35 13.09 -2.84
CA ILE A 212 20.00 13.44 -2.42
C ILE A 212 19.00 12.55 -3.19
N GLY A 213 18.17 11.80 -2.45
CA GLY A 213 17.23 10.82 -3.03
C GLY A 213 17.75 9.38 -3.04
N SER A 214 18.89 9.10 -2.41
CA SER A 214 19.34 7.74 -2.15
C SER A 214 18.34 6.95 -1.31
N CYS A 215 18.17 5.67 -1.63
CA CYS A 215 17.31 4.73 -0.90
C CYS A 215 17.70 4.59 0.58
N HIS A 216 18.93 4.96 0.94
CA HIS A 216 19.43 4.94 2.32
C HIS A 216 18.66 5.97 3.18
N TYR A 217 18.35 7.13 2.61
CA TYR A 217 17.56 8.18 3.28
C TYR A 217 16.06 7.82 3.38
N ASP A 218 15.60 6.87 2.57
CA ASP A 218 14.23 6.36 2.58
C ASP A 218 14.09 5.07 3.43
N GLY A 219 15.20 4.52 3.95
CA GLY A 219 15.22 3.25 4.66
C GLY A 219 14.81 2.04 3.80
N THR A 220 14.99 2.14 2.48
CA THR A 220 14.60 1.10 1.50
C THR A 220 15.79 0.30 0.97
N CYS A 221 17.00 0.58 1.47
CA CYS A 221 18.20 -0.21 1.26
C CYS A 221 19.13 -0.21 2.48
N VAL A 222 20.10 -1.13 2.47
CA VAL A 222 21.17 -1.29 3.48
C VAL A 222 22.44 -1.79 2.81
N ASP A 223 23.59 -1.51 3.42
CA ASP A 223 24.88 -2.06 3.00
C ASP A 223 25.29 -3.20 3.92
N ILE A 224 25.72 -4.31 3.32
CA ILE A 224 26.02 -5.57 3.99
C ILE A 224 27.43 -6.01 3.66
N VAL A 225 28.19 -6.36 4.69
CA VAL A 225 29.51 -6.98 4.55
C VAL A 225 29.46 -8.45 4.96
N LEU A 226 30.14 -9.31 4.18
CA LEU A 226 30.32 -10.72 4.52
C LEU A 226 31.51 -10.88 5.46
N THR A 227 31.36 -11.71 6.49
CA THR A 227 32.46 -12.08 7.41
C THR A 227 33.58 -12.82 6.67
N ASN A 228 33.26 -13.52 5.57
CA ASN A 228 34.23 -14.15 4.68
C ASN A 228 33.83 -13.96 3.20
N ALA A 229 34.34 -12.91 2.57
CA ALA A 229 33.98 -12.47 1.23
C ALA A 229 34.82 -13.15 0.11
N THR A 230 34.84 -14.49 0.06
CA THR A 230 35.34 -15.21 -1.13
C THR A 230 34.35 -15.10 -2.30
N ASP A 231 34.80 -15.27 -3.54
CA ASP A 231 33.91 -15.14 -4.70
C ASP A 231 32.75 -16.16 -4.71
N ASP A 232 32.99 -17.37 -4.22
CA ASP A 232 31.93 -18.38 -4.03
C ASP A 232 30.91 -17.95 -2.97
N ASN A 233 31.36 -17.37 -1.85
CA ASN A 233 30.45 -16.87 -0.82
C ASN A 233 29.66 -15.65 -1.29
N LYS A 234 30.29 -14.75 -2.05
CA LYS A 234 29.63 -13.61 -2.71
C LYS A 234 28.51 -14.10 -3.62
N GLN A 235 28.79 -15.05 -4.51
CA GLN A 235 27.79 -15.58 -5.45
C GLN A 235 26.63 -16.28 -4.72
N LYS A 236 26.93 -17.12 -3.72
CA LYS A 236 25.90 -17.76 -2.89
C LYS A 236 25.01 -16.74 -2.18
N PHE A 237 25.60 -15.66 -1.66
CA PHE A 237 24.85 -14.60 -1.01
C PHE A 237 23.92 -13.88 -2.00
N ILE A 238 24.41 -13.56 -3.19
CA ILE A 238 23.62 -12.97 -4.29
C ILE A 238 22.41 -13.83 -4.62
N ASP A 239 22.61 -15.14 -4.83
CA ASP A 239 21.54 -16.06 -5.20
C ASP A 239 20.49 -16.16 -4.08
N MET A 240 20.93 -16.19 -2.82
CA MET A 240 20.03 -16.20 -1.66
C MET A 240 19.25 -14.90 -1.52
N ALA A 241 19.88 -13.74 -1.68
CA ALA A 241 19.22 -12.42 -1.64
C ALA A 241 18.15 -12.31 -2.74
N LYS A 242 18.48 -12.70 -3.97
CA LYS A 242 17.51 -12.75 -5.09
C LYS A 242 16.35 -13.70 -4.80
N SER A 243 16.62 -14.88 -4.20
CA SER A 243 15.57 -15.82 -3.81
C SER A 243 14.64 -15.30 -2.70
N ALA A 244 15.09 -14.31 -1.92
CA ALA A 244 14.30 -13.59 -0.91
C ALA A 244 13.53 -12.39 -1.51
N GLY A 245 13.61 -12.19 -2.83
CA GLY A 245 12.96 -11.09 -3.52
C GLY A 245 13.61 -9.73 -3.23
N LEU A 246 14.91 -9.71 -2.90
CA LEU A 246 15.71 -8.50 -2.74
C LEU A 246 16.49 -8.20 -4.01
N SER A 247 16.65 -6.92 -4.30
CA SER A 247 17.64 -6.43 -5.26
C SER A 247 19.00 -6.35 -4.57
N ILE A 248 20.05 -6.79 -5.25
CA ILE A 248 21.41 -6.78 -4.70
C ILE A 248 22.38 -6.26 -5.74
N TYR A 249 23.26 -5.38 -5.29
CA TYR A 249 24.35 -4.81 -6.06
C TYR A 249 25.69 -5.14 -5.42
N ASN A 250 26.63 -5.61 -6.24
CA ASN A 250 27.91 -6.14 -5.78
C ASN A 250 29.01 -5.07 -5.84
N GLU A 251 29.12 -4.25 -4.79
CA GLU A 251 30.16 -3.22 -4.71
C GLU A 251 31.54 -3.78 -4.31
N TYR A 252 31.67 -5.10 -4.14
CA TYR A 252 32.99 -5.74 -4.05
C TYR A 252 33.74 -5.75 -5.39
N ASP A 253 33.03 -5.66 -6.52
CA ASP A 253 33.65 -5.59 -7.83
C ASP A 253 33.78 -4.12 -8.26
N GLU A 254 35.01 -3.69 -8.51
CA GLU A 254 35.35 -2.33 -8.91
C GLU A 254 34.66 -1.91 -10.22
N LYS A 255 34.29 -2.87 -11.08
CA LYS A 255 33.50 -2.61 -12.30
C LYS A 255 32.09 -2.14 -11.99
N CYS A 256 31.62 -2.39 -10.78
CA CYS A 256 30.32 -2.01 -10.27
C CYS A 256 30.40 -0.69 -9.48
N TRP A 257 31.52 0.03 -9.48
CA TRP A 257 31.56 1.30 -8.77
C TRP A 257 30.85 2.39 -9.57
N THR A 258 29.98 3.14 -8.90
CA THR A 258 29.36 4.36 -9.44
C THR A 258 29.98 5.59 -8.77
N ALA A 259 29.64 6.79 -9.25
CA ALA A 259 30.13 8.01 -8.61
C ALA A 259 29.58 8.07 -7.16
N GLY A 260 30.46 7.89 -6.17
CA GLY A 260 30.11 7.92 -4.75
C GLY A 260 30.14 6.58 -4.01
N THR A 261 30.36 5.45 -4.69
CA THR A 261 30.49 4.14 -4.02
C THR A 261 31.83 3.99 -3.30
N THR A 262 31.81 3.45 -2.08
CA THR A 262 33.01 3.22 -1.25
C THR A 262 33.58 1.80 -1.39
N GLY A 263 32.85 0.91 -2.06
CA GLY A 263 33.28 -0.45 -2.37
C GLY A 263 33.34 -1.41 -1.16
N GLY A 264 33.57 -2.69 -1.42
CA GLY A 264 33.84 -3.70 -0.37
C GLY A 264 32.61 -4.18 0.41
N HIS A 265 31.41 -3.95 -0.11
CA HIS A 265 30.15 -4.39 0.49
C HIS A 265 29.11 -4.74 -0.57
N PHE A 266 27.96 -5.29 -0.14
CA PHE A 266 26.78 -5.46 -0.96
C PHE A 266 25.78 -4.37 -0.64
N HIS A 267 25.27 -3.70 -1.66
CA HIS A 267 24.14 -2.80 -1.50
C HIS A 267 22.84 -3.57 -1.77
N VAL A 268 21.96 -3.66 -0.77
CA VAL A 268 20.76 -4.52 -0.79
C VAL A 268 19.50 -3.68 -0.61
N ALA A 269 18.54 -3.81 -1.52
CA ALA A 269 17.35 -2.95 -1.59
C ALA A 269 16.03 -3.71 -1.86
N LEU A 270 14.90 -3.07 -1.55
CA LEU A 270 13.56 -3.63 -1.73
C LEU A 270 13.12 -3.79 -3.19
N THR A 271 13.34 -2.75 -3.97
CA THR A 271 13.05 -2.66 -5.39
C THR A 271 14.18 -1.88 -6.02
N CYS A 272 14.50 -2.20 -7.27
CA CYS A 272 15.21 -1.27 -8.11
C CYS A 272 14.22 -0.17 -8.51
N GLY A 273 14.45 1.08 -8.09
CA GLY A 273 13.63 2.22 -8.49
C GLY A 273 13.50 2.34 -10.02
N SER A 274 12.53 3.12 -10.48
CA SER A 274 12.13 3.34 -11.88
C SER A 274 13.19 4.03 -12.75
N GLY A 275 14.39 3.47 -12.82
CA GLY A 275 15.47 4.03 -13.63
C GLY A 275 16.82 3.33 -13.57
N SER A 276 17.16 2.56 -12.53
CA SER A 276 18.46 1.85 -12.52
C SER A 276 18.52 0.73 -11.48
N CYS A 277 18.10 -0.46 -11.90
CA CYS A 277 18.85 -1.64 -11.50
C CYS A 277 20.14 -1.53 -12.33
N TRP A 278 21.19 -0.87 -11.82
CA TRP A 278 22.51 -1.15 -12.36
C TRP A 278 22.79 -2.59 -11.94
N ILE A 279 22.28 -3.56 -12.69
CA ILE A 279 22.79 -4.92 -12.57
C ILE A 279 24.20 -4.76 -13.11
N CYS A 280 25.20 -4.78 -12.23
CA CYS A 280 26.57 -4.89 -12.69
C CYS A 280 26.64 -6.20 -13.51
N PRO A 281 26.93 -6.12 -14.81
CA PRO A 281 26.92 -7.28 -15.69
C PRO A 281 28.02 -8.30 -15.35
#